data_AF-A0A0D6L556-F1
#
_entry.id   AF-A0A0D6L556-F1
#
_cell.length_a   1.000
_cell.length_b   1.000
_cell.length_c   1.000
_cell.angle_alpha   90.00
_cell.angle_beta   90.00
_cell.angle_gamma   90.00
#
_symmetry.space_group_name_H-M   'P 1'
#
loop_
_entity.id
_entity.type
_entity.pdbx_description
1 polymer ?
#
loop_
_entity_poly.entity_id
_entity_poly.type
_entity_poly.pdbx_seq_one_letter_code
_entity_poly.pdbx_strand_id
1 'polypeptide(L)'
;MAIEDPPLVDRISDASKKLPIYSENDQHQQYKFVVEEPLPLQREFATVRQAFNTEYERFSGRFKAVDRTVTKSKDVLVKTKTYLEDEWTVLPKAAAITVGGMAGFVLGLKRGVIGRTFSTALGLATMAAFCYPHETVDVVRTGIAHSQMTWERFQQSPEPPKKSKIDLSPPK
;
A
#
# COMPACT_ATOMS: atom_id res chain seq x y z
N MET A 1 -14.83 43.50 -69.55
CA MET A 1 -14.12 42.40 -70.23
C MET A 1 -13.20 41.79 -69.19
N ALA A 2 -13.46 40.54 -68.82
CA ALA A 2 -12.75 39.66 -67.89
C ALA A 2 -12.27 40.26 -66.54
N ILE A 3 -13.03 39.91 -65.51
CA ILE A 3 -12.59 39.82 -64.11
C ILE A 3 -11.61 38.66 -64.06
N GLU A 4 -10.32 38.93 -63.88
CA GLU A 4 -9.35 37.90 -63.49
C GLU A 4 -9.16 38.00 -61.98
N ASP A 5 -9.83 37.09 -61.26
CA ASP A 5 -9.67 36.92 -59.82
C ASP A 5 -8.20 36.52 -59.52
N PRO A 6 -7.47 37.27 -58.67
CA PRO A 6 -6.09 36.93 -58.31
C PRO A 6 -6.05 35.63 -57.47
N PRO A 7 -4.98 34.82 -57.62
CA PRO A 7 -4.94 33.45 -57.13
C PRO A 7 -5.08 33.34 -55.61
N LEU A 8 -5.84 32.34 -55.17
CA LEU A 8 -6.16 32.02 -53.77
C LEU A 8 -4.92 31.89 -52.86
N VAL A 9 -3.76 31.57 -53.46
CA VAL A 9 -2.46 31.44 -52.78
C VAL A 9 -1.98 32.77 -52.20
N ASP A 10 -2.20 33.90 -52.89
CA ASP A 10 -1.75 35.21 -52.41
C ASP A 10 -2.58 35.68 -51.21
N ARG A 11 -3.87 35.31 -51.16
CA ARG A 11 -4.73 35.58 -50.00
C ARG A 11 -4.31 34.80 -48.75
N ILE A 12 -3.84 33.57 -48.88
CA ILE A 12 -3.35 32.76 -47.74
C ILE A 12 -1.98 33.28 -47.27
N SER A 13 -1.13 33.72 -48.21
CA SER A 13 0.18 34.32 -47.92
C SER A 13 0.05 35.63 -47.13
N ASP A 14 -0.88 36.50 -47.52
CA ASP A 14 -1.11 37.77 -46.81
C ASP A 14 -1.86 37.58 -45.47
N ALA A 15 -2.68 36.51 -45.35
CA ALA A 15 -3.34 36.16 -44.10
C ALA A 15 -2.36 35.60 -43.07
N SER A 16 -1.35 34.80 -43.48
CA SER A 16 -0.33 34.26 -42.57
C SER A 16 0.58 35.35 -42.00
N LYS A 17 0.93 36.37 -42.80
CA LYS A 17 1.77 37.51 -42.38
C LYS A 17 1.10 38.49 -41.43
N LYS A 18 -0.23 38.46 -41.28
CA LYS A 18 -1.00 39.40 -40.46
C LYS A 18 -1.47 38.85 -39.12
N LEU A 19 -1.04 37.65 -38.70
CA LEU A 19 -1.32 37.18 -37.34
C LEU A 19 -0.32 37.81 -36.34
N PRO A 20 -0.76 38.71 -35.44
CA PRO A 20 0.10 39.25 -34.41
C PRO A 20 -0.05 38.36 -33.19
N ILE A 21 0.69 37.25 -33.10
CA ILE A 21 0.71 36.50 -31.83
C ILE A 21 2.10 36.39 -31.21
N TYR A 22 3.21 36.43 -31.97
CA TYR A 22 4.52 36.70 -31.37
C TYR A 22 5.38 37.49 -32.36
N SER A 23 5.78 38.70 -31.97
CA SER A 23 6.86 39.42 -32.64
C SER A 23 8.14 38.60 -32.51
N GLU A 24 8.63 38.04 -33.63
CA GLU A 24 10.02 37.60 -33.82
C GLU A 24 10.93 38.83 -33.75
N ASN A 25 11.03 39.44 -32.57
CA ASN A 25 12.20 40.23 -32.26
C ASN A 25 13.31 39.23 -31.99
N ASP A 26 14.23 39.10 -32.94
CA ASP A 26 15.51 38.39 -32.87
C ASP A 26 16.48 38.94 -31.80
N GLN A 27 15.94 39.49 -30.72
CA GLN A 27 16.67 39.61 -29.48
C GLN A 27 16.70 38.19 -28.92
N HIS A 28 17.75 37.43 -29.25
CA HIS A 28 18.16 36.29 -28.45
C HIS A 28 18.39 36.84 -27.04
N GLN A 29 17.33 36.92 -26.22
CA GLN A 29 17.43 37.04 -24.79
C GLN A 29 18.18 35.79 -24.41
N GLN A 30 19.50 35.91 -24.30
CA GLN A 30 20.34 34.87 -23.76
C GLN A 30 19.77 34.61 -22.38
N TYR A 31 18.97 33.56 -22.29
CA TYR A 31 18.59 32.99 -21.03
C TYR A 31 19.92 32.56 -20.43
N LYS A 32 20.44 33.37 -19.52
CA LYS A 32 21.49 32.91 -18.63
C LYS A 32 20.78 31.84 -17.80
N PHE A 33 20.96 30.57 -18.19
CA PHE A 33 20.65 29.46 -17.31
C PHE A 33 21.57 29.66 -16.10
N VAL A 34 21.10 30.45 -15.15
CA VAL A 34 21.66 30.48 -13.82
C VAL A 34 21.36 29.08 -13.34
N VAL A 35 22.39 28.23 -13.36
CA VAL A 35 22.41 27.02 -12.55
C VAL A 35 22.23 27.55 -11.14
N GLU A 36 20.97 27.68 -10.71
CA GLU A 36 20.63 27.98 -9.34
C GLU A 36 21.30 26.87 -8.54
N GLU A 37 22.32 27.24 -7.78
CA GLU A 37 23.00 26.31 -6.90
C GLU A 37 21.88 25.70 -6.04
N PRO A 38 21.58 24.40 -6.21
CA PRO A 38 20.34 23.85 -5.69
C PRO A 38 20.39 24.04 -4.19
N LEU A 39 19.41 24.79 -3.66
CA LEU A 39 19.29 24.93 -2.22
C LEU A 39 19.37 23.52 -1.62
N PRO A 40 20.08 23.33 -0.49
CA PRO A 40 20.36 22.00 0.04
C PRO A 40 19.10 21.12 0.15
N LEU A 41 17.93 21.74 0.38
CA LEU A 41 16.64 21.07 0.42
C LEU A 41 16.17 20.46 -0.92
N GLN A 42 16.37 21.12 -2.07
CA GLN A 42 15.97 20.58 -3.38
C GLN A 42 16.84 19.39 -3.80
N ARG A 43 18.11 19.39 -3.37
CA ARG A 43 19.05 18.29 -3.65
C ARG A 43 18.61 17.01 -2.94
N GLU A 44 18.17 17.10 -1.70
CA GLU A 44 17.66 15.97 -0.92
C GLU A 44 16.43 15.32 -1.56
N PHE A 45 15.42 16.11 -1.95
CA PHE A 45 14.23 15.58 -2.62
C PHE A 45 14.54 14.94 -3.98
N ALA A 46 15.47 15.52 -4.75
CA ALA A 46 15.92 14.96 -6.01
C ALA A 46 16.65 13.63 -5.81
N THR A 47 17.51 13.53 -4.81
CA THR A 47 18.22 12.29 -4.46
C THR A 47 17.26 11.20 -4.00
N VAL A 48 16.29 11.53 -3.13
CA VAL A 48 15.25 10.58 -2.70
C VAL A 48 14.44 10.10 -3.90
N ARG A 49 14.03 10.98 -4.82
CA ARG A 49 13.26 10.60 -6.01
C ARG A 49 14.06 9.70 -6.95
N GLN A 50 15.33 10.00 -7.17
CA GLN A 50 16.20 9.16 -8.01
C GLN A 50 16.44 7.80 -7.38
N ALA A 51 16.72 7.74 -6.08
CA ALA A 51 16.87 6.49 -5.35
C ALA A 51 15.58 5.66 -5.42
N PHE A 52 14.43 6.30 -5.20
CA PHE A 52 13.13 5.66 -5.27
C PHE A 52 12.80 5.15 -6.67
N ASN A 53 12.99 5.96 -7.72
CA ASN A 53 12.75 5.54 -9.10
C ASN A 53 13.66 4.38 -9.50
N THR A 54 14.93 4.38 -9.09
CA THR A 54 15.89 3.32 -9.39
C THR A 54 15.47 1.99 -8.74
N GLU A 55 15.00 2.03 -7.49
CA GLU A 55 14.47 0.84 -6.81
C GLU A 55 13.09 0.43 -7.34
N TYR A 56 12.27 1.38 -7.78
CA TYR A 56 10.98 1.12 -8.40
C TYR A 56 11.11 0.42 -9.76
N GLU A 57 12.10 0.78 -10.59
CA GLU A 57 12.36 0.08 -11.85
C GLU A 57 12.79 -1.38 -11.63
N ARG A 58 13.62 -1.63 -10.62
CA ARG A 58 14.00 -3.00 -10.22
C ARG A 58 12.79 -3.79 -9.74
N PHE A 59 11.91 -3.13 -8.98
CA PHE A 59 10.69 -3.76 -8.46
C PHE A 59 9.68 -4.05 -9.56
N SER A 60 9.43 -3.11 -10.48
CA SER A 60 8.48 -3.27 -11.59
C SER A 60 8.92 -4.34 -12.60
N GLY A 61 10.22 -4.47 -12.85
CA GLY A 61 10.78 -5.57 -13.67
C GLY A 61 10.53 -6.95 -13.06
N ARG A 62 10.68 -7.08 -11.73
CA ARG A 62 10.33 -8.31 -11.00
C ARG A 62 8.83 -8.54 -10.93
N PHE A 63 8.03 -7.46 -10.86
CA PHE A 63 6.58 -7.54 -10.83
C PHE A 63 6.01 -8.23 -12.08
N LYS A 64 6.58 -8.00 -13.27
CA LYS A 64 6.17 -8.74 -14.49
C LYS A 64 6.42 -10.24 -14.41
N ALA A 65 7.51 -10.66 -13.75
CA ALA A 65 7.79 -12.08 -13.53
C ALA A 65 6.82 -12.67 -12.50
N VAL A 66 6.50 -11.91 -11.44
CA VAL A 66 5.48 -12.28 -10.45
C VAL A 66 4.11 -12.38 -11.11
N ASP A 67 3.68 -11.40 -11.90
CA ASP A 67 2.40 -11.43 -12.62
C ASP A 67 2.29 -12.64 -13.54
N ARG A 68 3.33 -12.94 -14.32
CA ARG A 68 3.37 -14.14 -15.17
C ARG A 68 3.34 -15.43 -14.36
N THR A 69 3.93 -15.44 -13.16
CA THR A 69 3.91 -16.60 -12.28
C THR A 69 2.54 -16.75 -11.65
N VAL A 70 1.94 -15.67 -11.17
CA VAL A 70 0.62 -15.63 -10.55
C VAL A 70 -0.47 -16.04 -11.53
N THR A 71 -0.43 -15.59 -12.79
CA THR A 71 -1.41 -16.03 -13.81
C THR A 71 -1.28 -17.52 -14.11
N LYS A 72 -0.05 -18.02 -14.33
CA LYS A 72 0.19 -19.46 -14.51
C LYS A 72 -0.23 -20.27 -13.28
N SER A 73 0.07 -19.80 -12.09
CA SER A 73 -0.34 -20.43 -10.83
C SER A 73 -1.85 -20.43 -10.68
N LYS A 74 -2.55 -19.36 -11.06
CA LYS A 74 -4.02 -19.31 -11.07
C LYS A 74 -4.60 -20.39 -12.00
N ASP A 75 -4.06 -20.54 -13.21
CA ASP A 75 -4.54 -21.55 -14.15
C ASP A 75 -4.34 -22.98 -13.63
N VAL A 76 -3.20 -23.25 -12.99
CA VAL A 76 -2.94 -24.53 -12.32
C VAL A 76 -3.90 -24.72 -11.15
N LEU A 77 -4.06 -23.71 -10.30
CA LEU A 77 -4.99 -23.76 -9.17
C LEU A 77 -6.43 -23.97 -9.60
N VAL A 78 -6.90 -23.36 -10.68
CA VAL A 78 -8.27 -23.56 -11.20
C VAL A 78 -8.46 -25.01 -11.66
N LYS A 79 -7.45 -25.59 -12.33
CA LYS A 79 -7.46 -27.00 -12.73
C LYS A 79 -7.36 -27.96 -11.54
N THR A 80 -6.61 -27.61 -10.50
CA THR A 80 -6.49 -28.42 -9.29
C THR A 80 -7.69 -28.24 -8.36
N LYS A 81 -8.36 -27.08 -8.40
CA LYS A 81 -9.55 -26.76 -7.59
C LYS A 81 -10.68 -27.76 -7.84
N THR A 82 -10.91 -28.15 -9.09
CA THR A 82 -11.92 -29.17 -9.44
C THR A 82 -11.61 -30.55 -8.85
N TYR A 83 -10.34 -30.85 -8.54
CA TYR A 83 -9.93 -32.07 -7.83
C TYR A 83 -9.91 -31.91 -6.30
N LEU A 84 -9.79 -30.68 -5.80
CA LEU A 84 -9.75 -30.38 -4.37
C LEU A 84 -11.15 -30.24 -3.75
N GLU A 85 -12.14 -29.86 -4.56
CA GLU A 85 -13.54 -29.71 -4.15
C GLU A 85 -14.21 -31.04 -3.76
N ASP A 86 -13.75 -32.17 -4.31
CA ASP A 86 -14.38 -33.48 -4.08
C ASP A 86 -14.04 -34.13 -2.73
N GLU A 87 -12.96 -33.73 -2.01
CA GLU A 87 -12.57 -34.51 -0.82
C GLU A 87 -12.01 -33.76 0.40
N TRP A 88 -11.46 -32.54 0.30
CA TRP A 88 -10.88 -31.91 1.49
C TRP A 88 -10.83 -30.39 1.43
N THR A 89 -11.90 -29.71 1.85
CA THR A 89 -11.85 -28.25 2.06
C THR A 89 -11.17 -27.87 3.39
N VAL A 90 -11.09 -28.80 4.36
CA VAL A 90 -10.53 -28.53 5.70
C VAL A 90 -9.04 -28.86 5.82
N LEU A 91 -8.51 -29.92 5.17
CA LEU A 91 -7.06 -30.22 5.24
C LEU A 91 -6.16 -29.16 4.65
N PRO A 92 -6.37 -28.66 3.41
CA PRO A 92 -5.48 -27.67 2.83
C PRO A 92 -5.55 -26.34 3.56
N LYS A 93 -6.72 -25.97 4.11
CA LYS A 93 -6.85 -24.78 4.97
C LYS A 93 -6.10 -24.94 6.30
N ALA A 94 -6.28 -26.08 6.97
CA ALA A 94 -5.54 -26.38 8.20
C ALA A 94 -4.03 -26.47 7.95
N ALA A 95 -3.62 -27.11 6.85
CA ALA A 95 -2.21 -27.22 6.44
C ALA A 95 -1.61 -25.84 6.12
N ALA A 96 -2.34 -24.97 5.42
CA ALA A 96 -1.87 -23.61 5.15
C ALA A 96 -1.65 -22.82 6.44
N ILE A 97 -2.59 -22.91 7.39
CA ILE A 97 -2.47 -22.25 8.70
C ILE A 97 -1.29 -22.81 9.49
N THR A 98 -1.11 -24.14 9.55
CA THR A 98 0.02 -24.74 10.27
C THR A 98 1.37 -24.38 9.65
N VAL A 99 1.47 -24.36 8.32
CA VAL A 99 2.67 -23.89 7.61
C VAL A 99 2.93 -22.41 7.88
N GLY A 100 1.90 -21.56 7.89
CA GLY A 100 2.02 -20.14 8.26
C GLY A 100 2.49 -19.92 9.70
N GLY A 101 1.94 -20.68 10.64
CA GLY A 101 2.36 -20.67 12.03
C GLY A 101 3.79 -21.15 12.22
N MET A 102 4.16 -22.27 11.57
CA MET A 102 5.53 -22.80 11.62
C MET A 102 6.53 -21.82 11.02
N ALA A 103 6.21 -21.19 9.89
CA ALA A 103 7.03 -20.15 9.29
C ALA A 103 7.20 -18.94 10.23
N GLY A 104 6.10 -18.43 10.80
CA GLY A 104 6.12 -17.35 11.78
C GLY A 104 6.92 -17.70 13.04
N PHE A 105 6.85 -18.95 13.47
CA PHE A 105 7.61 -19.46 14.61
C PHE A 105 9.11 -19.52 14.34
N VAL A 106 9.52 -20.05 13.18
CA VAL A 106 10.93 -20.11 12.79
C VAL A 106 11.53 -18.70 12.68
N LEU A 107 10.76 -17.75 12.13
CA LEU A 107 11.17 -16.33 12.08
C LEU A 107 11.28 -15.70 13.49
N GLY A 108 10.51 -16.20 14.46
CA GLY A 108 10.47 -15.73 15.84
C GLY A 108 11.60 -16.22 16.75
N LEU A 109 12.28 -17.31 16.37
CA LEU A 109 13.30 -17.97 17.20
C LEU A 109 14.42 -17.01 17.65
N LYS A 110 14.73 -15.99 16.84
CA LYS A 110 15.81 -15.03 17.11
C LYS A 110 15.43 -13.90 18.09
N ARG A 111 14.14 -13.76 18.46
CA ARG A 111 13.61 -12.57 19.17
C ARG A 111 13.06 -12.88 20.57
N GLY A 112 13.50 -13.99 21.17
CA GLY A 112 13.09 -14.42 22.51
C GLY A 112 11.67 -15.00 22.57
N VAL A 113 11.18 -15.35 23.76
CA VAL A 113 9.88 -16.04 23.95
C VAL A 113 8.71 -15.17 23.47
N ILE A 114 8.72 -13.88 23.81
CA ILE A 114 7.66 -12.93 23.44
C ILE A 114 7.68 -12.65 21.94
N GLY A 115 8.86 -12.44 21.35
CA GLY A 115 8.98 -12.25 19.90
C GLY A 115 8.50 -13.48 19.13
N ARG A 116 8.79 -14.68 19.66
CA ARG A 116 8.35 -15.95 19.09
C ARG A 116 6.84 -16.16 19.15
N THR A 117 6.17 -15.81 20.24
CA THR A 117 4.70 -15.95 20.32
C THR A 117 4.01 -14.96 19.38
N PHE A 118 4.46 -13.71 19.33
CA PHE A 118 3.89 -12.71 18.42
C PHE A 118 4.09 -13.07 16.95
N SER A 119 5.31 -13.47 16.54
CA SER A 119 5.56 -13.82 15.14
C SER A 119 4.80 -15.08 14.71
N THR A 120 4.64 -16.05 15.61
CA THR A 120 3.82 -17.25 15.37
C THR A 120 2.35 -16.87 15.23
N ALA A 121 1.81 -16.07 16.15
CA ALA A 121 0.44 -15.60 16.11
C ALA A 121 0.15 -14.81 14.82
N LEU A 122 1.08 -13.98 14.38
CA LEU A 122 0.97 -13.20 13.15
C LEU A 122 1.03 -14.11 11.90
N GLY A 123 1.88 -15.14 11.90
CA GLY A 123 1.92 -16.15 10.85
C GLY A 123 0.63 -16.98 10.78
N LEU A 124 0.08 -17.38 11.92
CA LEU A 124 -1.22 -18.07 12.00
C LEU A 124 -2.35 -17.16 11.53
N ALA A 125 -2.41 -15.92 12.02
CA ALA A 125 -3.47 -14.98 11.71
C ALA A 125 -3.50 -14.58 10.24
N THR A 126 -2.34 -14.36 9.63
CA THR A 126 -2.25 -14.00 8.20
C THR A 126 -2.76 -15.13 7.30
N MET A 127 -2.38 -16.38 7.57
CA MET A 127 -2.89 -17.52 6.81
C MET A 127 -4.37 -17.81 7.12
N ALA A 128 -4.81 -17.65 8.36
CA ALA A 128 -6.23 -17.80 8.72
C ALA A 128 -7.11 -16.75 8.03
N ALA A 129 -6.67 -15.49 7.96
CA ALA A 129 -7.38 -14.43 7.25
C ALA A 129 -7.46 -14.69 5.75
N PHE A 130 -6.40 -15.25 5.16
CA PHE A 130 -6.40 -15.63 3.74
C PHE A 130 -7.34 -16.81 3.45
N CYS A 131 -7.41 -17.81 4.33
CA CYS A 131 -8.24 -19.00 4.14
C CYS A 131 -9.72 -18.80 4.54
N TYR A 132 -10.02 -17.83 5.42
CA TYR A 132 -11.37 -17.52 5.94
C TYR A 132 -11.65 -16.00 5.96
N PRO A 133 -11.73 -15.35 4.78
CA PRO A 133 -11.85 -13.89 4.70
C PRO A 133 -13.19 -13.35 5.22
N HIS A 134 -14.29 -14.08 5.03
CA HIS A 134 -15.60 -13.63 5.50
C HIS A 134 -15.70 -13.68 7.04
N GLU A 135 -15.32 -14.82 7.62
CA GLU A 135 -15.34 -15.01 9.08
C GLU A 135 -14.39 -14.04 9.79
N THR A 136 -13.21 -13.79 9.22
CA THR A 136 -12.27 -12.82 9.81
C THR A 136 -12.80 -11.40 9.81
N VAL A 137 -13.51 -10.97 8.76
CA VAL A 137 -14.16 -9.64 8.74
C VAL A 137 -15.21 -9.51 9.83
N ASP A 138 -16.02 -10.55 10.04
CA ASP A 138 -17.07 -10.54 11.08
C ASP A 138 -16.46 -10.49 12.50
N VAL A 139 -15.40 -11.27 12.74
CA VAL A 139 -14.66 -11.23 14.01
C VAL A 139 -14.03 -9.86 14.24
N VAL A 140 -13.42 -9.25 13.22
CA VAL A 140 -12.80 -7.93 13.33
C VAL A 140 -13.84 -6.85 13.64
N ARG A 141 -14.99 -6.86 12.94
CA ARG A 141 -16.09 -5.92 13.21
C ARG A 141 -16.61 -6.04 14.62
N THR A 142 -16.84 -7.29 15.06
CA THR A 142 -17.31 -7.60 16.41
C THR A 142 -16.27 -7.18 17.46
N GLY A 143 -14.99 -7.39 17.20
CA GLY A 143 -13.89 -6.94 18.05
C GLY A 143 -13.82 -5.42 18.17
N ILE A 144 -14.01 -4.69 17.06
CA ILE A 144 -14.05 -3.21 17.07
C ILE A 144 -15.23 -2.73 17.93
N ALA A 145 -16.44 -3.29 17.72
CA ALA A 145 -17.61 -2.92 18.51
C ALA A 145 -17.40 -3.20 20.02
N HIS A 146 -16.89 -4.37 20.38
CA HIS A 146 -16.61 -4.70 21.79
C HIS A 146 -15.50 -3.86 22.41
N SER A 147 -14.45 -3.54 21.66
CA SER A 147 -13.37 -2.69 22.16
C SER A 147 -13.86 -1.25 22.41
N GLN A 148 -14.70 -0.70 21.54
CA GLN A 148 -15.34 0.61 21.75
C GLN A 148 -16.24 0.59 22.99
N MET A 149 -17.15 -0.38 23.10
CA MET A 149 -18.02 -0.52 24.27
C MET A 149 -17.22 -0.69 25.57
N THR A 150 -16.14 -1.47 25.53
CA THR A 150 -15.26 -1.68 26.69
C THR A 150 -14.53 -0.38 27.07
N TRP A 151 -14.06 0.37 26.08
CA TRP A 151 -13.40 1.65 26.28
C TRP A 151 -14.33 2.69 26.92
N GLU A 152 -15.57 2.80 26.42
CA GLU A 152 -16.58 3.69 27.00
C GLU A 152 -16.90 3.32 28.45
N ARG A 153 -17.03 2.02 28.74
CA ARG A 153 -17.23 1.51 30.12
C ARG A 153 -16.05 1.85 31.02
N PHE A 154 -14.82 1.83 30.51
CA PHE A 154 -13.65 2.25 31.29
C PHE A 154 -13.70 3.76 31.60
N GLN A 155 -14.10 4.60 30.65
CA GLN A 155 -14.24 6.04 30.88
C GLN A 155 -15.35 6.38 31.89
N GLN A 156 -16.43 5.60 31.91
CA GLN A 156 -17.57 5.80 32.82
C GLN A 156 -17.43 5.08 34.16
N SER A 157 -16.31 4.38 34.40
CA SER A 157 -16.13 3.59 35.62
C SER A 157 -16.04 4.50 36.85
N PRO A 158 -16.94 4.38 37.85
CA PRO A 158 -16.87 5.18 39.06
C PRO A 158 -15.59 4.87 39.85
N GLU A 159 -15.06 5.86 40.57
CA GLU A 159 -13.88 5.65 41.40
C GLU A 159 -14.11 4.51 42.41
N PRO A 160 -13.11 3.62 42.61
CA PRO A 160 -13.26 2.51 43.54
C PRO A 160 -13.55 3.07 44.95
N PRO A 161 -14.49 2.47 45.70
CA PRO A 161 -14.78 2.90 47.06
C PRO A 161 -13.50 2.87 47.89
N LYS A 162 -13.25 3.94 48.67
CA LYS A 162 -12.08 4.05 49.56
C LYS A 162 -11.97 2.77 50.38
N LYS A 163 -10.84 2.05 50.23
CA LYS A 163 -10.52 0.87 51.04
C LYS A 163 -10.56 1.29 52.51
N SER A 164 -11.61 0.91 53.23
CA SER A 164 -11.62 1.00 54.69
C SER A 164 -10.51 0.09 55.20
N LYS A 165 -9.52 0.67 55.88
CA LYS A 165 -8.51 -0.10 56.60
C LYS A 165 -9.24 -0.93 57.66
N ILE A 166 -9.44 -2.21 57.40
CA ILE A 166 -9.88 -3.15 58.41
C ILE A 166 -8.64 -3.40 59.25
N ASP A 167 -8.58 -2.81 60.45
CA ASP A 167 -7.54 -3.10 61.42
C ASP A 167 -7.72 -4.53 61.91
N LEU A 168 -7.05 -5.48 61.26
CA LEU A 168 -6.87 -6.84 61.73
C LEU A 168 -5.86 -6.88 62.89
N SER A 169 -6.09 -6.10 63.94
CA SER A 169 -5.36 -6.23 65.19
C SER A 169 -5.92 -7.42 65.96
N PRO A 170 -5.12 -8.45 66.29
CA PRO A 170 -5.59 -9.57 67.11
C PRO A 170 -5.95 -9.08 68.52
N PRO A 171 -7.05 -9.59 69.13
CA PRO A 171 -7.38 -9.29 70.51
C PRO A 171 -6.26 -9.82 71.43
N LYS A 172 -5.81 -8.97 72.36
CA LYS A 172 -4.86 -9.31 73.43
C LYS A 172 -5.48 -10.20 74.48
#